data_AF-H7FQB5-F1
#
_entry.id   AF-H7FQB5-F1
#
_cell.length_a   1.000
_cell.length_b   1.000
_cell.length_c   1.000
_cell.angle_alpha   90.00
_cell.angle_beta   90.00
_cell.angle_gamma   90.00
#
_symmetry.space_group_name_H-M   'P 1'
#
loop_
_entity.id
_entity.type
_entity.pdbx_description
1 polymer ?
#
loop_
_entity_poly.entity_id
_entity_poly.type
_entity_poly.pdbx_seq_one_letter_code
_entity_poly.pdbx_strand_id
1 'polypeptide(L)'
;MRINFNLIKNNIMKTLQKIVLSVGLIGLLNSCQSTNQVLSKSDKRMEIMNTIANDESMSKEMMGILMSSKSGKMTMMKGHHAKMKEMMKEDPERMSEMMDNPEMMKLHQAKMIAKMKDNPEMKKMMMGHMKEMMKDDPEMTKEMMKAMMEKAKDDKAMMSGMCKEMMGNEKMMEMMEKMKGDKMDMKKMKDEKQE
;
A
#
# COMPACT_ATOMS: atom_id res chain seq x y z
N MET A 1 88.19 26.87 8.01
CA MET A 1 86.71 26.74 7.97
C MET A 1 86.37 25.25 7.87
N ARG A 2 86.01 24.57 8.97
CA ARG A 2 85.71 23.12 8.95
C ARG A 2 84.24 22.92 8.62
N ILE A 3 83.95 22.48 7.40
CA ILE A 3 82.60 22.15 6.97
C ILE A 3 82.18 20.86 7.69
N ASN A 4 81.08 20.93 8.45
CA ASN A 4 80.61 19.83 9.28
C ASN A 4 79.80 18.84 8.41
N PHE A 5 80.51 17.88 7.81
CA PHE A 5 79.96 16.89 6.86
C PHE A 5 78.74 16.11 7.39
N ASN A 6 78.67 15.89 8.71
CA ASN A 6 77.56 15.19 9.35
C ASN A 6 76.25 16.01 9.34
N LEU A 7 76.36 17.35 9.44
CA LEU A 7 75.21 18.25 9.37
C LEU A 7 74.59 18.25 7.96
N ILE A 8 75.44 18.22 6.93
CA ILE A 8 75.04 18.17 5.53
C ILE A 8 74.33 16.85 5.21
N LYS A 9 74.89 15.71 5.65
CA LYS A 9 74.26 14.39 5.47
C LYS A 9 72.87 14.29 6.12
N ASN A 10 72.70 14.80 7.34
CA ASN A 10 71.41 14.76 8.04
C ASN A 10 70.33 15.61 7.35
N ASN A 11 70.71 16.78 6.83
CA ASN A 11 69.77 17.63 6.11
C ASN A 11 69.37 17.03 4.76
N ILE A 12 70.31 16.38 4.05
CA ILE A 12 70.02 15.67 2.79
C ILE A 12 69.07 14.50 3.03
N MET A 13 69.30 13.67 4.06
CA MET A 13 68.45 12.51 4.37
C MET A 13 67.00 12.93 4.70
N LYS A 14 66.84 14.00 5.49
CA LYS A 14 65.51 14.55 5.82
C LYS A 14 64.79 15.13 4.60
N THR A 15 65.52 15.75 3.68
CA THR A 15 64.95 16.29 2.42
C THR A 15 64.51 15.16 1.48
N LEU A 16 65.34 14.12 1.33
CA LEU A 16 64.98 12.94 0.52
C LEU A 16 63.76 12.21 1.07
N GLN A 17 63.68 12.03 2.40
CA GLN A 17 62.53 11.39 3.04
C GLN A 17 61.21 12.15 2.79
N LYS A 18 61.25 13.49 2.80
CA LYS A 18 60.08 14.32 2.48
C LYS A 18 59.63 14.17 1.02
N ILE A 19 60.60 14.13 0.08
CA ILE A 19 60.30 13.98 -1.35
C ILE A 19 59.65 12.62 -1.64
N VAL A 20 60.18 11.54 -1.08
CA VAL A 20 59.61 10.18 -1.26
C VAL A 20 58.19 10.10 -0.70
N LEU A 21 57.93 10.68 0.48
CA LEU A 21 56.59 10.76 1.06
C LEU A 21 55.61 11.52 0.18
N SER A 22 56.02 12.65 -0.40
CA SER A 22 55.16 13.43 -1.30
C SER A 22 54.86 12.71 -2.62
N VAL A 23 55.83 11.99 -3.20
CA VAL A 23 55.63 11.24 -4.45
C VAL A 23 54.73 10.02 -4.21
N GLY A 24 54.88 9.33 -3.08
CA GLY A 24 54.00 8.22 -2.68
C GLY A 24 52.54 8.63 -2.52
N LEU A 25 52.28 9.81 -1.92
CA LEU A 25 50.92 10.33 -1.76
C LEU A 25 50.24 10.66 -3.09
N ILE A 26 50.98 11.25 -4.04
CA ILE A 26 50.44 11.58 -5.38
C ILE A 26 50.11 10.30 -6.17
N GLY A 27 50.92 9.25 -6.04
CA GLY A 27 50.66 7.95 -6.65
C GLY A 27 49.36 7.29 -6.16
N LEU A 28 49.06 7.39 -4.86
CA LEU A 28 47.83 6.84 -4.28
C LEU A 28 46.57 7.60 -4.72
N LEU A 29 46.66 8.91 -4.94
CA LEU A 29 45.52 9.72 -5.40
C LEU A 29 45.11 9.39 -6.85
N ASN A 30 46.05 9.05 -7.73
CA ASN A 30 45.75 8.60 -9.10
C ASN A 30 45.00 7.26 -9.14
N SER A 31 45.26 6.37 -8.17
CA SER A 31 44.51 5.10 -8.05
C SER A 31 43.05 5.33 -7.66
N CYS A 32 42.74 6.42 -6.95
CA CYS A 32 41.40 6.73 -6.48
C CYS A 32 40.52 7.41 -7.57
N GLN A 33 41.14 7.99 -8.60
CA GLN A 33 40.42 8.58 -9.75
C GLN A 33 39.99 7.52 -10.79
N SER A 34 40.64 6.36 -10.80
CA SER A 34 40.39 5.26 -11.77
C SER A 34 39.06 4.54 -11.56
N THR A 35 38.57 4.45 -10.32
CA THR A 35 37.30 3.77 -9.98
C THR A 35 36.07 4.45 -10.58
N ASN A 36 36.08 5.79 -10.70
CA ASN A 36 35.00 6.54 -11.35
C ASN A 36 34.98 6.37 -12.88
N GLN A 37 36.11 5.99 -13.49
CA GLN A 37 36.21 5.74 -14.93
C GLN A 37 35.77 4.31 -15.33
N VAL A 38 35.81 3.37 -14.38
CA VAL A 38 35.30 2.00 -14.57
C VAL A 38 33.77 1.97 -14.50
N LEU A 39 33.16 2.79 -13.64
CA LEU A 39 31.70 2.87 -13.47
C LEU A 39 31.00 3.78 -14.49
N SER A 40 31.73 4.64 -15.21
CA SER A 40 31.17 5.53 -16.24
C SER A 40 30.94 4.84 -17.60
N LYS A 41 31.50 3.64 -17.80
CA LYS A 41 31.29 2.83 -19.01
C LYS A 41 30.14 1.85 -18.79
N SER A 42 29.08 1.99 -19.59
CA SER A 42 27.87 1.15 -19.51
C SER A 42 28.17 -0.34 -19.60
N ASP A 43 29.10 -0.73 -20.48
CA ASP A 43 29.38 -2.14 -20.77
C ASP A 43 30.08 -2.82 -19.60
N LYS A 44 31.02 -2.11 -18.96
CA LYS A 44 31.70 -2.58 -17.76
C LYS A 44 30.75 -2.65 -16.57
N ARG A 45 29.83 -1.67 -16.45
CA ARG A 45 28.78 -1.71 -15.43
C ARG A 45 27.87 -2.93 -15.61
N MET A 46 27.53 -3.28 -16.85
CA MET A 46 26.74 -4.45 -17.18
C MET A 46 27.49 -5.75 -16.89
N GLU A 47 28.79 -5.83 -17.21
CA GLU A 47 29.64 -6.98 -16.90
C GLU A 47 29.76 -7.22 -15.39
N ILE A 48 29.99 -6.15 -14.60
CA ILE A 48 29.99 -6.22 -13.13
C ILE A 48 28.62 -6.66 -12.61
N MET A 49 27.53 -6.11 -13.14
CA MET A 49 26.17 -6.47 -12.71
C MET A 49 25.84 -7.93 -13.03
N ASN A 50 26.24 -8.42 -14.21
CA ASN A 50 26.10 -9.82 -14.60
C ASN A 50 26.95 -10.73 -13.70
N THR A 51 28.16 -10.31 -13.34
CA THR A 51 29.03 -11.06 -12.43
C THR A 51 28.38 -11.19 -11.04
N ILE A 52 27.83 -10.10 -10.51
CA ILE A 52 27.10 -10.11 -9.23
C ILE A 52 25.82 -10.96 -9.31
N ALA A 53 25.08 -10.90 -10.42
CA ALA A 53 23.86 -11.68 -10.60
C ALA A 53 24.12 -13.19 -10.74
N ASN A 54 25.26 -13.57 -11.33
CA ASN A 54 25.65 -14.97 -11.52
C ASN A 54 26.32 -15.57 -10.27
N ASP A 55 26.78 -14.74 -9.33
CA ASP A 55 27.24 -15.20 -8.02
C ASP A 55 26.04 -15.32 -7.07
N GLU A 56 25.69 -16.55 -6.72
CA GLU A 56 24.52 -16.85 -5.88
C GLU A 56 24.62 -16.20 -4.48
N SER A 57 25.82 -16.08 -3.93
CA SER A 57 26.04 -15.51 -2.60
C SER A 57 25.90 -13.98 -2.63
N MET A 58 26.53 -13.33 -3.61
CA MET A 58 26.48 -11.87 -3.75
C MET A 58 25.09 -11.39 -4.18
N SER A 59 24.43 -12.12 -5.09
CA SER A 59 23.07 -11.80 -5.51
C SER A 59 22.07 -11.91 -4.35
N LYS A 60 22.19 -12.95 -3.49
CA LYS A 60 21.37 -13.10 -2.28
C LYS A 60 21.62 -11.97 -1.27
N GLU A 61 22.86 -11.61 -1.01
CA GLU A 61 23.18 -10.49 -0.10
C GLU A 61 22.68 -9.15 -0.64
N MET A 62 22.92 -8.87 -1.93
CA MET A 62 22.45 -7.64 -2.59
C MET A 62 20.92 -7.55 -2.55
N MET A 63 20.22 -8.66 -2.82
CA MET A 63 18.76 -8.72 -2.70
C MET A 63 18.30 -8.54 -1.25
N GLY A 64 19.00 -9.15 -0.28
CA GLY A 64 18.74 -8.97 1.15
C GLY A 64 18.91 -7.52 1.61
N ILE A 65 19.94 -6.82 1.14
CA ILE A 65 20.20 -5.39 1.44
C ILE A 65 19.12 -4.50 0.80
N LEU A 66 18.73 -4.79 -0.44
CA LEU A 66 17.64 -4.07 -1.10
C LEU A 66 16.30 -4.31 -0.39
N MET A 67 16.05 -5.52 0.08
CA MET A 67 14.83 -5.87 0.82
C MET A 67 14.84 -5.37 2.26
N SER A 68 15.99 -5.17 2.89
CA SER A 68 16.05 -4.63 4.26
C SER A 68 15.92 -3.10 4.29
N SER A 69 16.38 -2.41 3.25
CA SER A 69 16.32 -0.94 3.17
C SER A 69 14.95 -0.41 2.71
N LYS A 70 14.50 0.71 3.29
CA LYS A 70 13.23 1.37 2.90
C LYS A 70 13.24 1.81 1.42
N SER A 71 14.37 2.37 0.96
CA SER A 71 14.55 2.80 -0.42
C SER A 71 14.58 1.63 -1.40
N GLY A 72 15.27 0.54 -1.06
CA GLY A 72 15.30 -0.68 -1.88
C GLY A 72 13.92 -1.33 -1.98
N LYS A 73 13.18 -1.42 -0.86
CA LYS A 73 11.77 -1.83 -0.86
C LYS A 73 10.92 -0.94 -1.77
N MET A 74 11.11 0.38 -1.73
CA MET A 74 10.35 1.31 -2.56
C MET A 74 10.66 1.15 -4.05
N THR A 75 11.93 0.99 -4.43
CA THR A 75 12.34 0.78 -5.82
C THR A 75 11.80 -0.55 -6.35
N MET A 76 11.88 -1.62 -5.56
CA MET A 76 11.30 -2.93 -5.88
C MET A 76 9.79 -2.81 -6.05
N MET A 77 9.08 -2.18 -5.10
CA MET A 77 7.62 -2.00 -5.19
C MET A 77 7.20 -1.15 -6.40
N LYS A 78 7.93 -0.09 -6.73
CA LYS A 78 7.64 0.74 -7.91
C LYS A 78 7.81 -0.04 -9.22
N GLY A 79 8.89 -0.82 -9.34
CA GLY A 79 9.12 -1.69 -10.49
C GLY A 79 8.09 -2.82 -10.58
N HIS A 80 7.77 -3.45 -9.45
CA HIS A 80 6.73 -4.49 -9.39
C HIS A 80 5.34 -3.93 -9.70
N HIS A 81 5.03 -2.69 -9.30
CA HIS A 81 3.75 -2.06 -9.59
C HIS A 81 3.60 -1.76 -11.09
N ALA A 82 4.67 -1.34 -11.77
CA ALA A 82 4.66 -1.15 -13.23
C ALA A 82 4.49 -2.48 -13.97
N LYS A 83 5.28 -3.50 -13.63
CA LYS A 83 5.20 -4.84 -14.23
C LYS A 83 3.87 -5.53 -13.91
N MET A 84 3.35 -5.35 -12.70
CA MET A 84 2.04 -5.87 -12.31
C MET A 84 0.91 -5.14 -13.05
N LYS A 85 1.00 -3.81 -13.22
CA LYS A 85 0.06 -3.05 -14.04
C LYS A 85 0.09 -3.46 -15.52
N GLU A 86 1.25 -3.84 -16.03
CA GLU A 86 1.44 -4.37 -17.38
C GLU A 86 0.84 -5.77 -17.52
N MET A 87 1.17 -6.70 -16.61
CA MET A 87 0.54 -8.03 -16.56
C MET A 87 -0.99 -7.96 -16.35
N MET A 88 -1.48 -6.99 -15.57
CA MET A 88 -2.93 -6.75 -15.38
C MET A 88 -3.61 -6.22 -16.64
N LYS A 89 -2.88 -5.55 -17.53
CA LYS A 89 -3.41 -5.09 -18.82
C LYS A 89 -3.36 -6.20 -19.87
N GLU A 90 -2.36 -7.06 -19.81
CA GLU A 90 -2.17 -8.16 -20.74
C GLU A 90 -3.13 -9.32 -20.49
N ASP A 91 -3.53 -9.56 -19.23
CA ASP A 91 -4.39 -10.68 -18.87
C ASP A 91 -5.42 -10.30 -17.79
N PRO A 92 -6.55 -9.68 -18.19
CA PRO A 92 -7.64 -9.35 -17.28
C PRO A 92 -8.36 -10.59 -16.74
N GLU A 93 -8.32 -11.73 -17.45
CA GLU A 93 -8.98 -12.98 -17.06
C GLU A 93 -8.27 -13.63 -15.87
N ARG A 94 -6.94 -13.54 -15.81
CA ARG A 94 -6.20 -14.00 -14.63
C ARG A 94 -6.55 -13.23 -13.35
N MET A 95 -6.96 -11.96 -13.47
CA MET A 95 -7.48 -11.21 -12.33
C MET A 95 -8.88 -11.69 -11.94
N SER A 96 -9.74 -12.00 -12.92
CA SER A 96 -11.06 -12.58 -12.63
C SER A 96 -10.92 -13.94 -11.97
N GLU A 97 -10.07 -14.84 -12.45
CA GLU A 97 -9.80 -16.14 -11.79
C GLU A 97 -9.32 -15.98 -10.33
N MET A 98 -8.50 -14.97 -10.06
CA MET A 98 -8.07 -14.67 -8.69
C MET A 98 -9.19 -14.12 -7.80
N MET A 99 -10.11 -13.32 -8.36
CA MET A 99 -11.29 -12.79 -7.65
C MET A 99 -12.39 -13.83 -7.48
N ASP A 100 -12.51 -14.75 -8.44
CA ASP A 100 -13.50 -15.81 -8.48
C ASP A 100 -13.11 -16.99 -7.58
N ASN A 101 -11.87 -17.05 -7.08
CA ASN A 101 -11.48 -18.01 -6.06
C ASN A 101 -12.18 -17.68 -4.71
N PRO A 102 -13.16 -18.49 -4.28
CA PRO A 102 -13.97 -18.19 -3.11
C PRO A 102 -13.17 -18.24 -1.80
N GLU A 103 -12.08 -19.00 -1.73
CA GLU A 103 -11.23 -19.05 -0.54
C GLU A 103 -10.42 -17.76 -0.38
N MET A 104 -9.86 -17.25 -1.47
CA MET A 104 -9.11 -15.99 -1.48
C MET A 104 -10.04 -14.80 -1.19
N MET A 105 -11.25 -14.80 -1.73
CA MET A 105 -12.26 -13.78 -1.43
C MET A 105 -12.64 -13.79 0.05
N LYS A 106 -12.90 -14.97 0.63
CA LYS A 106 -13.21 -15.13 2.07
C LYS A 106 -12.04 -14.68 2.95
N LEU A 107 -10.81 -15.05 2.60
CA LEU A 107 -9.61 -14.64 3.36
C LEU A 107 -9.41 -13.12 3.27
N HIS A 108 -9.58 -12.53 2.09
CA HIS A 108 -9.45 -11.08 1.91
C HIS A 108 -10.55 -10.32 2.66
N GLN A 109 -11.79 -10.81 2.60
CA GLN A 109 -12.92 -10.26 3.34
C GLN A 109 -12.67 -10.35 4.86
N ALA A 110 -12.23 -11.50 5.36
CA ALA A 110 -11.90 -11.68 6.78
C ALA A 110 -10.77 -10.74 7.24
N LYS A 111 -9.73 -10.58 6.41
CA LYS A 111 -8.61 -9.66 6.69
C LYS A 111 -9.05 -8.20 6.70
N MET A 112 -9.93 -7.81 5.78
CA MET A 112 -10.55 -6.49 5.75
C MET A 112 -11.41 -6.25 6.99
N ILE A 113 -12.25 -7.21 7.37
CA ILE A 113 -13.06 -7.15 8.60
C ILE A 113 -12.18 -7.01 9.84
N ALA A 114 -11.10 -7.79 9.95
CA ALA A 114 -10.16 -7.70 11.07
C ALA A 114 -9.53 -6.30 11.16
N LYS A 115 -9.02 -5.76 10.04
CA LYS A 115 -8.48 -4.40 9.99
C LYS A 115 -9.50 -3.32 10.34
N MET A 116 -10.77 -3.51 9.97
CA MET A 116 -11.85 -2.58 10.34
C MET A 116 -12.23 -2.66 11.81
N LYS A 117 -12.12 -3.84 12.43
CA LYS A 117 -12.34 -4.01 13.87
C LYS A 117 -11.25 -3.30 14.68
N ASP A 118 -10.00 -3.40 14.23
CA ASP A 118 -8.85 -2.85 14.94
C ASP A 118 -8.61 -1.35 14.67
N ASN A 119 -9.25 -0.78 13.64
CA ASN A 119 -9.09 0.63 13.29
C ASN A 119 -10.44 1.40 13.30
N PRO A 120 -10.75 2.11 14.39
CA PRO A 120 -12.01 2.84 14.53
C PRO A 120 -12.14 4.04 13.57
N GLU A 121 -11.03 4.68 13.18
CA GLU A 121 -11.06 5.79 12.21
C GLU A 121 -11.41 5.29 10.80
N MET A 122 -10.81 4.17 10.39
CA MET A 122 -11.13 3.52 9.12
C MET A 122 -12.61 3.10 9.08
N LYS A 123 -13.12 2.53 10.17
CA LYS A 123 -14.54 2.19 10.30
C LYS A 123 -15.43 3.43 10.15
N LYS A 124 -15.08 4.55 10.81
CA LYS A 124 -15.84 5.80 10.75
C LYS A 124 -15.84 6.41 9.34
N MET A 125 -14.67 6.44 8.67
CA MET A 125 -14.55 6.92 7.31
C MET A 125 -15.37 6.07 6.34
N MET A 126 -15.29 4.74 6.45
CA MET A 126 -16.02 3.82 5.58
C MET A 126 -17.54 3.88 5.81
N MET A 127 -18.00 3.92 7.07
CA MET A 127 -19.42 4.15 7.37
C MET A 127 -19.90 5.52 6.87
N GLY A 128 -19.05 6.54 6.95
CA GLY A 128 -19.35 7.87 6.41
C GLY A 128 -19.57 7.84 4.90
N HIS A 129 -18.63 7.25 4.17
CA HIS A 129 -18.72 7.14 2.72
C HIS A 129 -19.87 6.24 2.27
N MET A 130 -20.13 5.14 2.98
CA MET A 130 -21.29 4.29 2.71
C MET A 130 -22.61 5.03 2.96
N LYS A 131 -22.69 5.84 4.02
CA LYS A 131 -23.87 6.67 4.30
C LYS A 131 -24.08 7.76 3.24
N GLU A 132 -23.00 8.29 2.67
CA GLU A 132 -23.05 9.26 1.56
C GLU A 132 -23.58 8.60 0.28
N MET A 133 -23.01 7.46 -0.13
CA MET A 133 -23.52 6.68 -1.27
C MET A 133 -24.99 6.27 -1.09
N MET A 134 -25.41 5.91 0.12
CA MET A 134 -26.82 5.60 0.42
C MET A 134 -27.76 6.80 0.31
N LYS A 135 -27.26 8.02 0.53
CA LYS A 135 -28.06 9.24 0.33
C LYS A 135 -28.18 9.60 -1.14
N ASP A 136 -27.09 9.43 -1.89
CA ASP A 136 -27.04 9.77 -3.30
C ASP A 136 -27.78 8.76 -4.17
N ASP A 137 -27.84 7.49 -3.74
CA ASP A 137 -28.57 6.43 -4.40
C ASP A 137 -29.62 5.77 -3.48
N PRO A 138 -30.86 6.32 -3.47
CA PRO A 138 -31.95 5.74 -2.73
C PRO A 138 -32.44 4.40 -3.29
N GLU A 139 -32.17 4.09 -4.57
CA GLU A 139 -32.49 2.78 -5.16
C GLU A 139 -31.56 1.70 -4.62
N MET A 140 -30.25 1.99 -4.54
CA MET A 140 -29.28 1.11 -3.91
C MET A 140 -29.68 0.78 -2.47
N THR A 141 -30.09 1.78 -1.69
CA THR A 141 -30.56 1.56 -0.32
C THR A 141 -31.78 0.65 -0.28
N LYS A 142 -32.75 0.83 -1.19
CA LYS A 142 -33.94 -0.02 -1.27
C LYS A 142 -33.60 -1.45 -1.65
N GLU A 143 -32.78 -1.67 -2.67
CA GLU A 143 -32.40 -3.01 -3.12
C GLU A 143 -31.55 -3.73 -2.09
N MET A 144 -30.63 -3.03 -1.41
CA MET A 144 -29.86 -3.61 -0.31
C MET A 144 -30.77 -4.03 0.86
N MET A 145 -31.70 -3.16 1.25
CA MET A 145 -32.67 -3.45 2.32
C MET A 145 -33.58 -4.62 1.94
N LYS A 146 -34.06 -4.67 0.69
CA LYS A 146 -34.88 -5.74 0.15
C LYS A 146 -34.13 -7.07 0.15
N ALA A 147 -32.90 -7.12 -0.36
CA ALA A 147 -32.08 -8.32 -0.38
C ALA A 147 -31.75 -8.83 1.03
N MET A 148 -31.49 -7.92 1.97
CA MET A 148 -31.30 -8.27 3.38
C MET A 148 -32.57 -8.84 4.00
N MET A 149 -33.72 -8.22 3.72
CA MET A 149 -35.02 -8.69 4.21
C MET A 149 -35.36 -10.07 3.64
N GLU A 150 -35.17 -10.29 2.33
CA GLU A 150 -35.36 -11.60 1.68
C GLU A 150 -34.51 -12.69 2.33
N LYS A 151 -33.22 -12.44 2.57
CA LYS A 151 -32.35 -13.42 3.25
C LYS A 151 -32.75 -13.68 4.70
N ALA A 152 -33.27 -12.66 5.39
CA ALA A 152 -33.72 -12.80 6.76
C ALA A 152 -35.09 -13.49 6.88
N LYS A 153 -35.92 -13.53 5.82
CA LYS A 153 -37.28 -14.11 5.87
C LYS A 153 -37.31 -15.52 6.44
N ASP A 154 -36.32 -16.35 6.11
CA ASP A 154 -36.24 -17.74 6.57
C ASP A 154 -35.51 -17.88 7.91
N ASP A 155 -34.76 -16.86 8.35
CA ASP A 155 -34.11 -16.81 9.66
C ASP A 155 -35.02 -16.12 10.69
N LYS A 156 -35.89 -16.92 11.30
CA LYS A 156 -36.85 -16.48 12.33
C LYS A 156 -36.18 -15.80 13.52
N ALA A 157 -34.97 -16.22 13.91
CA ALA A 157 -34.25 -15.61 15.02
C ALA A 157 -33.80 -14.20 14.62
N MET A 158 -33.21 -14.04 13.44
CA MET A 158 -32.80 -12.76 12.89
C MET A 158 -33.99 -11.81 12.70
N MET A 159 -35.09 -12.28 12.10
CA MET A 159 -36.31 -11.48 11.92
C MET A 159 -36.91 -11.07 13.26
N SER A 160 -36.95 -11.97 14.25
CA SER A 160 -37.47 -11.63 15.58
C SER A 160 -36.61 -10.58 16.29
N GLY A 161 -35.29 -10.64 16.14
CA GLY A 161 -34.36 -9.63 16.68
C GLY A 161 -34.55 -8.28 15.99
N MET A 162 -34.59 -8.28 14.65
CA MET A 162 -34.78 -7.09 13.84
C MET A 162 -36.13 -6.41 14.13
N CYS A 163 -37.23 -7.17 14.21
CA CYS A 163 -38.54 -6.64 14.58
C CYS A 163 -38.55 -6.07 16.00
N LYS A 164 -37.88 -6.72 16.97
CA LYS A 164 -37.77 -6.21 18.34
C LYS A 164 -36.98 -4.90 18.41
N GLU A 165 -35.86 -4.81 17.72
CA GLU A 165 -35.03 -3.59 17.69
C GLU A 165 -35.74 -2.44 16.98
N MET A 166 -36.46 -2.76 15.89
CA MET A 166 -37.28 -1.79 15.16
C MET A 166 -38.46 -1.28 16.01
N MET A 167 -39.14 -2.17 16.75
CA MET A 167 -40.20 -1.78 17.69
C MET A 167 -39.67 -1.12 18.97
N GLY A 168 -38.42 -1.37 19.35
CA GLY A 168 -37.78 -0.75 20.51
C GLY A 168 -37.30 0.68 20.26
N ASN A 169 -37.30 1.15 19.01
CA ASN A 169 -36.89 2.50 18.66
C ASN A 169 -38.07 3.46 18.66
N GLU A 170 -38.24 4.21 19.76
CA GLU A 170 -39.32 5.17 19.98
C GLU A 170 -39.50 6.17 18.82
N LYS A 171 -38.41 6.69 18.25
CA LYS A 171 -38.48 7.64 17.12
C LYS A 171 -39.08 7.00 15.87
N MET A 172 -38.82 5.71 15.66
CA MET A 172 -39.36 4.98 14.52
C MET A 172 -40.84 4.63 14.73
N MET A 173 -41.22 4.30 15.96
CA MET A 173 -42.61 4.10 16.35
C MET A 173 -43.42 5.40 16.19
N GLU A 174 -42.90 6.53 16.66
CA GLU A 174 -43.53 7.86 16.52
C GLU A 174 -43.71 8.23 15.04
N MET A 175 -42.72 7.94 14.20
CA MET A 175 -42.82 8.19 12.75
C MET A 175 -43.85 7.27 12.08
N MET A 176 -43.94 6.01 12.49
CA MET A 176 -44.98 5.08 12.02
C MET A 176 -46.38 5.49 12.46
N GLU A 177 -46.53 5.98 13.69
CA GLU A 177 -47.81 6.52 14.18
C GLU A 177 -48.24 7.75 13.39
N LYS A 178 -47.31 8.67 13.12
CA LYS A 178 -47.55 9.84 12.25
C LYS A 178 -48.02 9.43 10.85
N MET A 179 -47.35 8.46 10.22
CA MET A 179 -47.77 7.94 8.91
C MET A 179 -49.10 7.18 8.94
N LYS A 180 -49.46 6.54 10.06
CA LYS A 180 -50.77 5.89 10.24
C LYS A 180 -51.89 6.92 10.36
N GLY A 181 -51.64 8.06 11.02
CA GLY A 181 -52.56 9.20 11.07
C GLY A 181 -52.84 9.73 9.66
N ASP A 182 -51.78 10.04 8.91
CA ASP A 182 -51.89 10.64 7.57
C ASP A 182 -52.60 9.73 6.54
N LYS A 183 -52.50 8.39 6.69
CA LYS A 183 -53.20 7.43 5.82
C LYS A 183 -54.68 7.24 6.17
N MET A 184 -55.13 7.54 7.38
CA MET A 184 -56.55 7.44 7.74
C MET A 184 -57.38 8.60 7.19
N ASP A 185 -56.78 9.77 6.97
CA ASP A 185 -57.49 10.93 6.41
C ASP A 185 -57.74 10.85 4.90
N MET A 186 -56.96 10.05 4.15
CA MET A 186 -57.24 9.78 2.73
C MET A 186 -58.51 8.96 2.49
N LYS A 187 -59.07 8.32 3.51
CA LYS A 187 -60.34 7.59 3.38
C LYS A 187 -61.57 8.52 3.46
N LYS A 188 -61.44 9.73 4.03
CA LYS A 188 -62.51 10.73 4.04
C LYS A 188 -62.61 11.56 2.74
N MET A 189 -61.54 11.64 1.93
CA MET A 189 -61.57 12.39 0.66
C MET A 189 -62.15 11.62 -0.53
N LYS A 190 -62.51 10.34 -0.39
CA LYS A 190 -63.12 9.56 -1.49
C LYS A 190 -64.64 9.64 -1.55
N ASP A 191 -65.29 10.17 -0.52
CA ASP A 191 -66.76 10.30 -0.47
C ASP A 191 -67.27 11.71 -0.81
N GLU A 192 -66.39 12.71 -1.02
CA GLU A 192 -66.78 14.10 -1.36
C GLU A 192 -66.53 14.49 -2.83
N LYS A 193 -66.39 13.51 -3.74
CA LYS A 193 -66.28 13.76 -5.20
C LYS A 193 -67.40 13.13 -6.03
N GLN A 194 -68.55 12.86 -5.41
CA GLN A 194 -69.81 12.55 -6.11
C GLN A 194 -70.96 13.31 -5.45
N GLU A 195 -70.97 14.63 -5.61
CA GLU A 195 -72.22 15.41 -5.68
C GLU A 195 -72.03 16.58 -6.64
#